data_AF-A0A925X6R8-F1
#
_entry.id   AF-A0A925X6R8-F1
#
_cell.length_a   1.000
_cell.length_b   1.000
_cell.length_c   1.000
_cell.angle_alpha   90.00
_cell.angle_beta   90.00
_cell.angle_gamma   90.00
#
_symmetry.space_group_name_H-M   'P 1'
#
loop_
_entity.id
_entity.type
_entity.pdbx_description
1 polymer ?
#
loop_
_entity_poly.entity_id
_entity_poly.type
_entity_poly.pdbx_seq_one_letter_code
_entity_poly.pdbx_strand_id
1 'polypeptide(L)'
;MESQKESHYKTIIGMVDDDNPNRTPRYFDEFEIVKSENNIHLKKHKEYKQYLLVVCPVMEKWLLDVVSQNDIDLEKYHLPPNLDKFKKITKSLNLKDSPNFRDFLSAIQDAEPIQTLRQWLKDLKMNDL
;
A
#
# COMPACT_ATOMS: atom_id res chain seq x y z
N MET A 1 25.41 -19.55 29.72
CA MET A 1 25.34 -18.23 29.08
C MET A 1 24.96 -18.47 27.64
N GLU A 2 23.66 -18.49 27.36
CA GLU A 2 23.15 -18.63 25.99
C GLU A 2 23.51 -17.37 25.21
N SER A 3 24.23 -17.56 24.12
CA SER A 3 24.54 -16.51 23.17
C SER A 3 23.25 -16.01 22.56
N GLN A 4 22.99 -14.71 22.71
CA GLN A 4 22.01 -13.99 21.91
C GLN A 4 22.46 -14.13 20.46
N LYS A 5 21.85 -15.06 19.72
CA LYS A 5 21.91 -15.05 18.25
C LYS A 5 21.12 -13.83 17.82
N GLU A 6 21.81 -12.71 17.61
CA GLU A 6 21.29 -11.61 16.81
C GLU A 6 20.76 -12.20 15.50
N SER A 7 19.45 -12.13 15.34
CA SER A 7 18.75 -12.60 14.15
C SER A 7 19.17 -11.68 13.00
N HIS A 8 20.20 -12.07 12.26
CA HIS A 8 20.64 -11.51 10.97
C HIS A 8 19.60 -11.70 9.84
N TYR A 9 18.33 -11.93 10.16
CA TYR A 9 17.28 -12.09 9.17
C TYR A 9 16.84 -10.72 8.66
N LYS A 10 16.97 -10.54 7.35
CA LYS A 10 16.51 -9.37 6.60
C LYS A 10 15.00 -9.20 6.80
N THR A 11 14.57 -8.01 7.22
CA THR A 11 13.15 -7.63 7.27
C THR A 11 12.55 -7.65 5.87
N ILE A 12 11.44 -8.37 5.70
CA ILE A 12 10.72 -8.49 4.43
C ILE A 12 9.40 -7.74 4.57
N ILE A 13 9.11 -6.88 3.60
CA ILE A 13 7.85 -6.11 3.55
C ILE A 13 7.20 -6.42 2.21
N GLY A 14 6.04 -7.07 2.26
CA GLY A 14 5.14 -7.25 1.13
C GLY A 14 4.06 -6.18 1.12
N MET A 15 3.57 -5.84 -0.06
CA MET A 15 2.42 -4.95 -0.23
C MET A 15 1.47 -5.59 -1.25
N VAL A 16 0.19 -5.63 -0.91
CA VAL A 16 -0.90 -6.19 -1.73
C VAL A 16 -2.12 -5.30 -1.61
N ASP A 17 -3.04 -5.41 -2.56
CA ASP A 17 -4.40 -4.90 -2.40
C ASP A 17 -5.40 -6.04 -2.14
N ASP A 18 -6.60 -5.68 -1.70
CA ASP A 18 -7.67 -6.62 -1.34
C ASP A 18 -8.61 -6.85 -2.54
N ASP A 19 -8.03 -7.28 -3.67
CA ASP A 19 -8.74 -7.46 -4.94
C ASP A 19 -9.64 -8.69 -5.00
N ASN A 20 -9.28 -9.75 -4.27
CA ASN A 20 -10.08 -10.96 -4.17
C ASN A 20 -9.78 -11.75 -2.87
N PRO A 21 -10.64 -11.63 -1.84
CA PRO A 21 -10.46 -12.35 -0.58
C PRO A 21 -10.53 -13.88 -0.73
N ASN A 22 -11.06 -14.40 -1.85
CA ASN A 22 -11.11 -15.84 -2.12
C ASN A 22 -9.83 -16.39 -2.79
N ARG A 23 -8.87 -15.52 -3.12
CA ARG A 23 -7.59 -15.89 -3.75
C ARG A 23 -6.37 -15.58 -2.88
N THR A 24 -6.58 -15.20 -1.63
CA THR A 24 -5.49 -14.99 -0.68
C THR A 24 -4.77 -16.32 -0.41
N PRO A 25 -3.44 -16.38 -0.60
CA PRO A 25 -2.68 -17.58 -0.26
C PRO A 25 -2.84 -17.93 1.22
N ARG A 26 -2.92 -19.22 1.57
CA ARG A 26 -3.00 -19.68 2.98
C ARG A 26 -1.89 -19.14 3.86
N TYR A 27 -0.73 -18.84 3.28
CA TYR A 27 0.38 -18.20 3.97
C TYR A 27 -0.01 -16.86 4.62
N PHE A 28 -1.01 -16.15 4.09
CA PHE A 28 -1.48 -14.89 4.68
C PHE A 28 -2.21 -15.10 6.01
N ASP A 29 -2.68 -16.31 6.30
CA ASP A 29 -3.30 -16.68 7.59
C ASP A 29 -2.27 -16.72 8.73
N GLU A 30 -0.98 -16.73 8.38
CA GLU A 30 0.15 -16.64 9.32
C GLU A 30 0.45 -15.19 9.73
N PHE A 31 -0.28 -14.20 9.20
CA PHE A 31 -0.13 -12.79 9.54
C PHE A 31 -1.31 -12.28 10.37
N GLU A 32 -1.01 -11.48 11.38
CA GLU A 32 -2.01 -10.84 12.25
C GLU A 32 -2.00 -9.34 12.04
N ILE A 33 -3.18 -8.71 12.04
CA ILE A 33 -3.30 -7.25 11.94
C ILE A 33 -2.71 -6.63 13.20
N VAL A 34 -1.72 -5.75 13.04
CA VAL A 34 -1.10 -5.00 14.14
C VAL A 34 -1.45 -3.52 14.13
N LYS A 35 -1.78 -2.96 12.95
CA LYS A 35 -2.30 -1.59 12.81
C LYS A 35 -3.32 -1.54 11.68
N SER A 36 -4.28 -0.62 11.76
CA SER A 36 -5.28 -0.38 10.71
C SER A 36 -5.70 1.07 10.73
N GLU A 37 -5.53 1.75 9.60
CA GLU A 37 -5.78 3.18 9.46
C GLU A 37 -5.92 3.51 7.97
N ASN A 38 -6.84 4.40 7.59
CA ASN A 38 -7.00 4.89 6.21
C ASN A 38 -7.19 3.81 5.14
N ASN A 39 -7.93 2.76 5.51
CA ASN A 39 -8.11 1.55 4.70
C ASN A 39 -6.80 0.87 4.30
N ILE A 40 -5.77 1.02 5.12
CA ILE A 40 -4.51 0.28 5.05
C ILE A 40 -4.42 -0.60 6.31
N HIS A 41 -4.14 -1.88 6.13
CA HIS A 41 -3.89 -2.81 7.21
C HIS A 41 -2.41 -3.20 7.20
N LEU A 42 -1.74 -3.00 8.32
CA LEU A 42 -0.41 -3.56 8.54
C LEU A 42 -0.57 -4.88 9.28
N LYS A 43 -0.09 -5.95 8.65
CA LYS A 43 -0.04 -7.28 9.26
C LYS A 43 1.40 -7.71 9.54
N LYS A 44 1.62 -8.43 10.63
CA LYS A 44 2.91 -8.99 11.03
C LYS A 44 2.82 -10.52 11.04
N HIS A 45 3.83 -11.19 10.50
CA HIS A 45 3.92 -12.63 10.56
C HIS A 45 4.13 -13.09 12.01
N LYS A 46 3.45 -14.16 12.43
CA LYS A 46 3.48 -14.66 13.82
C LYS A 46 4.89 -15.03 14.29
N GLU A 47 5.68 -15.62 13.40
CA GLU A 47 7.01 -16.18 13.74
C GLU A 47 8.22 -15.43 13.17
N TYR A 48 8.06 -14.59 12.15
CA TYR A 48 9.17 -14.03 11.37
C TYR A 48 9.09 -12.50 11.31
N LYS A 49 10.25 -11.86 11.05
CA LYS A 49 10.33 -10.42 10.73
C LYS A 49 9.81 -10.11 9.32
N GLN A 50 8.56 -10.48 9.07
CA GLN A 50 7.87 -10.26 7.81
C GLN A 50 6.60 -9.47 8.05
N TYR A 51 6.36 -8.51 7.16
CA TYR A 51 5.25 -7.58 7.24
C TYR A 51 4.48 -7.59 5.92
N LEU A 52 3.17 -7.47 6.02
CA LEU A 52 2.27 -7.36 4.88
C LEU A 52 1.42 -6.10 5.01
N LEU A 53 1.60 -5.16 4.09
CA LEU A 53 0.74 -3.99 3.92
C LEU A 53 -0.39 -4.36 2.97
N VAL A 54 -1.63 -4.27 3.44
CA VAL A 54 -2.82 -4.55 2.64
C VAL A 54 -3.60 -3.26 2.43
N VAL A 55 -3.74 -2.82 1.18
CA VAL A 55 -4.59 -1.69 0.81
C VAL A 55 -6.00 -2.21 0.49
N CYS A 56 -7.02 -1.63 1.11
CA CYS A 56 -8.43 -2.01 0.95
C CYS A 56 -9.25 -0.83 0.38
N PRO A 57 -10.22 -1.05 -0.52
CA PRO A 57 -10.59 -2.33 -1.14
C PRO A 57 -9.61 -2.76 -2.24
N VAL A 58 -9.60 -2.10 -3.39
CA VAL A 58 -8.56 -2.30 -4.43
C VAL A 58 -7.75 -1.04 -4.59
N MET A 59 -6.50 -1.16 -5.05
CA MET A 59 -5.59 -0.03 -5.18
C MET A 59 -6.23 1.14 -5.94
N GLU A 60 -6.90 0.89 -7.07
CA GLU A 60 -7.53 1.96 -7.84
C GLU A 60 -8.67 2.65 -7.10
N LYS A 61 -9.51 1.87 -6.40
CA LYS A 61 -10.65 2.43 -5.67
C LYS A 61 -10.14 3.23 -4.48
N TRP A 62 -9.15 2.70 -3.77
CA TRP A 62 -8.47 3.41 -2.68
C TRP A 62 -7.88 4.74 -3.16
N LEU A 63 -7.16 4.77 -4.29
CA LEU A 63 -6.64 6.01 -4.87
C LEU A 63 -7.74 7.02 -5.23
N LEU A 64 -8.86 6.56 -5.81
CA LEU A 64 -10.00 7.44 -6.10
C LEU A 64 -10.67 7.98 -4.83
N ASP A 65 -10.69 7.20 -3.75
CA ASP A 65 -11.20 7.66 -2.46
C ASP A 65 -10.27 8.71 -1.83
N VAL A 66 -8.95 8.53 -1.93
CA VAL A 66 -7.95 9.54 -1.54
C VAL A 66 -8.18 10.85 -2.30
N VAL A 67 -8.36 10.78 -3.61
CA VAL A 67 -8.66 11.94 -4.46
C VAL A 67 -9.92 12.66 -4.00
N SER A 68 -11.01 11.90 -3.79
CA SER A 68 -12.30 12.46 -3.41
C SER A 68 -12.28 13.10 -2.03
N GLN A 69 -11.47 12.59 -1.10
CA GLN A 69 -11.33 13.13 0.26
C GLN A 69 -10.46 14.39 0.34
N ASN A 70 -9.63 14.64 -0.68
CA ASN A 70 -8.69 15.76 -0.71
C ASN A 70 -9.06 16.80 -1.79
N ASP A 71 -10.27 16.74 -2.35
CA ASP A 71 -10.78 17.63 -3.40
C ASP A 71 -9.83 17.77 -4.62
N ILE A 72 -9.17 16.66 -4.99
CA ILE A 72 -8.23 16.63 -6.10
C ILE A 72 -9.00 16.42 -7.41
N ASP A 73 -8.76 17.29 -8.38
CA ASP A 73 -9.35 17.19 -9.71
C ASP A 73 -8.46 16.32 -10.62
N LEU A 74 -8.90 15.09 -10.90
CA LEU A 74 -8.20 14.15 -11.77
C LEU A 74 -8.09 14.64 -13.22
N GLU A 75 -9.01 15.49 -13.68
CA GLU A 75 -9.00 15.98 -15.06
C GLU A 75 -7.80 16.90 -15.31
N LYS A 76 -7.28 17.59 -14.28
CA LYS A 76 -6.01 18.37 -14.35
C LYS A 76 -4.81 17.52 -14.72
N TYR A 77 -4.87 16.23 -14.45
CA TYR A 77 -3.84 15.24 -14.78
C TYR A 77 -4.22 14.41 -16.00
N HIS A 78 -5.29 14.75 -16.71
CA HIS A 78 -5.85 13.95 -17.81
C HIS A 78 -6.17 12.51 -17.41
N LEU A 79 -6.54 12.31 -16.14
CA LEU A 79 -6.96 11.02 -15.61
C LEU A 79 -8.49 10.97 -15.46
N PRO A 80 -9.12 9.83 -15.77
CA PRO A 80 -10.56 9.69 -15.67
C PRO A 80 -10.99 9.45 -14.22
N PRO A 81 -12.03 10.12 -13.71
CA PRO A 81 -12.57 9.87 -12.37
C PRO A 81 -13.37 8.55 -12.28
N ASN A 82 -13.69 7.95 -13.41
CA ASN A 82 -14.43 6.69 -13.48
C ASN A 82 -13.51 5.49 -13.19
N LEU A 83 -13.89 4.65 -12.23
CA LEU A 83 -13.10 3.48 -11.78
C LEU A 83 -12.71 2.53 -12.92
N ASP A 84 -13.61 2.20 -13.85
CA ASP A 84 -13.31 1.26 -14.93
C ASP A 84 -12.30 1.83 -15.92
N LYS A 85 -12.40 3.13 -16.22
CA LYS A 85 -11.41 3.83 -17.05
C LYS A 85 -10.08 3.98 -16.33
N PHE A 86 -10.10 4.29 -15.03
CA PHE A 86 -8.90 4.44 -14.21
C PHE A 86 -8.13 3.11 -14.12
N LYS A 87 -8.85 2.00 -13.88
CA LYS A 87 -8.30 0.63 -13.91
C LYS A 87 -7.60 0.27 -15.22
N LYS A 88 -8.10 0.76 -16.37
CA LYS A 88 -7.43 0.52 -17.67
C LYS A 88 -6.08 1.22 -17.74
N ILE A 89 -5.98 2.42 -17.16
CA ILE A 89 -4.73 3.18 -17.12
C ILE A 89 -3.73 2.52 -16.18
N THR A 90 -4.15 2.18 -14.95
CA THR A 90 -3.26 1.58 -13.94
C THR A 90 -2.73 0.20 -14.34
N LYS A 91 -3.45 -0.54 -15.19
CA LYS A 91 -3.00 -1.83 -15.75
C LYS A 91 -2.09 -1.70 -16.97
N SER A 92 -1.84 -0.47 -17.45
CA SER A 92 -0.94 -0.24 -18.58
C SER A 92 0.51 -0.56 -18.21
N LEU A 93 1.22 -1.32 -19.05
CA LEU A 93 2.65 -1.61 -18.87
C LEU A 93 3.53 -0.34 -18.87
N ASN A 94 3.04 0.73 -19.50
CA ASN A 94 3.75 2.01 -19.61
C ASN A 94 3.34 3.03 -18.53
N LEU A 95 2.54 2.62 -17.52
CA LEU A 95 2.08 3.52 -16.46
C LEU A 95 3.25 4.26 -15.78
N LYS A 96 4.34 3.52 -15.51
CA LYS A 96 5.55 4.06 -14.88
C LYS A 96 6.16 5.23 -15.64
N ASP A 97 5.93 5.31 -16.96
CA ASP A 97 6.50 6.31 -17.86
C ASP A 97 5.52 7.45 -18.15
N SER A 98 4.29 7.38 -17.62
CA SER A 98 3.27 8.43 -17.77
C SER A 98 3.60 9.65 -16.91
N PRO A 99 3.90 10.83 -17.50
CA PRO A 99 4.12 12.06 -16.73
C PRO A 99 2.88 12.46 -15.94
N ASN A 100 1.71 12.41 -16.59
CA ASN A 100 0.40 12.64 -16.01
C ASN A 100 0.17 11.85 -14.71
N PHE A 101 0.51 10.55 -14.70
CA PHE A 101 0.34 9.73 -13.51
C PHE A 101 1.35 10.07 -12.41
N ARG A 102 2.59 10.44 -12.77
CA ARG A 102 3.60 10.91 -11.79
C ARG A 102 3.20 12.24 -11.16
N ASP A 103 2.66 13.16 -11.95
CA ASP A 103 2.16 14.45 -11.47
C ASP A 103 0.96 14.25 -10.53
N PHE A 104 0.06 13.33 -10.89
CA PHE A 104 -1.02 12.89 -10.01
C PHE A 104 -0.50 12.31 -8.69
N LEU A 105 0.48 11.40 -8.73
CA LEU A 105 1.06 10.82 -7.51
C LEU A 105 1.73 11.88 -6.62
N SER A 106 2.32 12.90 -7.24
CA SER A 106 2.91 14.04 -6.53
C SER A 106 1.84 14.90 -5.86
N ALA A 107 0.66 15.04 -6.48
CA ALA A 107 -0.45 15.82 -5.94
C ALA A 107 -1.10 15.18 -4.71
N ILE A 108 -1.13 13.84 -4.64
CA ILE A 108 -1.67 13.10 -3.49
C ILE A 108 -0.62 12.86 -2.40
N GLN A 109 0.64 13.27 -2.57
CA GLN A 109 1.73 12.86 -1.68
C GLN A 109 1.49 13.26 -0.22
N ASP A 110 0.82 14.39 0.00
CA ASP A 110 0.53 14.95 1.32
C ASP A 110 -0.85 14.54 1.84
N ALA A 111 -1.61 13.75 1.06
CA ALA A 111 -2.85 13.16 1.53
C ALA A 111 -2.56 12.21 2.69
N GLU A 112 -3.39 12.30 3.71
CA GLU A 112 -3.21 11.60 4.98
C GLU A 112 -3.04 10.06 4.80
N PRO A 113 -3.80 9.36 3.93
CA PRO A 113 -3.59 7.92 3.68
C PRO A 113 -2.20 7.59 3.10
N ILE A 114 -1.65 8.48 2.27
CA ILE A 114 -0.31 8.34 1.66
C ILE A 114 0.77 8.58 2.71
N GLN A 115 0.56 9.54 3.61
CA GLN A 115 1.47 9.80 4.73
C GLN A 115 1.51 8.63 5.72
N THR A 116 0.37 8.01 6.02
CA THR A 116 0.29 6.81 6.85
C THR A 116 1.10 5.66 6.27
N LEU A 117 0.94 5.36 4.97
CA LEU A 117 1.75 4.36 4.28
C LEU A 117 3.25 4.68 4.37
N ARG A 118 3.62 5.94 4.12
CA ARG A 118 5.02 6.40 4.17
C ARG A 118 5.61 6.28 5.57
N GLN A 119 4.85 6.63 6.60
CA GLN A 119 5.29 6.55 7.99
C GLN A 119 5.50 5.09 8.40
N TRP A 120 4.55 4.20 8.11
CA TRP A 120 4.68 2.80 8.43
C TRP A 120 5.87 2.14 7.71
N LEU A 121 6.10 2.48 6.43
CA LEU A 121 7.29 2.01 5.71
C LEU A 121 8.60 2.50 6.32
N LYS A 122 8.63 3.71 6.90
CA LYS A 122 9.81 4.21 7.63
C LYS A 122 10.01 3.47 8.94
N ASP A 123 8.95 3.30 9.73
CA ASP A 123 8.98 2.62 11.03
C ASP A 123 9.50 1.19 10.87
N LEU A 124 9.00 0.46 9.86
CA LEU A 124 9.42 -0.91 9.55
C LEU A 124 10.89 -1.01 9.12
N LYS A 125 11.45 0.01 8.47
CA LYS A 125 12.85 0.03 8.05
C LYS A 125 13.82 0.40 9.18
N MET A 126 13.36 1.21 10.13
CA MET A 126 14.22 1.79 11.17
C MET A 126 14.19 1.01 12.48
N ASN A 127 13.01 0.51 12.88
CA ASN A 127 12.78 0.04 14.24
C ASN A 127 12.12 -1.35 14.33
N ASP A 128 11.86 -2.02 13.20
CA ASP A 128 11.33 -3.39 13.16
C ASP A 128 10.02 -3.63 13.94
N LEU A 129 9.25 -2.58 14.28
CA LEU A 129 8.01 -2.57 15.10
C LEU A 129 7.94 -3.60 16.24
#